data_AF-Q6JEB7-F1
#
_entry.id   AF-Q6JEB7-F1
#
_cell.length_a   1.000
_cell.length_b   1.000
_cell.length_c   1.000
_cell.angle_alpha   90.00
_cell.angle_beta   90.00
_cell.angle_gamma   90.00
#
_symmetry.space_group_name_H-M   'P 1'
#
loop_
_entity.id
_entity.type
_entity.pdbx_description
1 polymer ?
#
loop_
_entity_poly.entity_id
_entity_poly.type
_entity_poly.pdbx_seq_one_letter_code
_entity_poly.pdbx_strand_id
1 'polypeptide(L)'
;ELAKPVFHIGFIAKIKKVCESVCMHCGKLLLDEKNLAMAQAIKIRDPKKRFNAVWNLCKTKMVCEADIDDLDNGPSRGGCGHTQPTVRRDGLKLWGTWKQNKNFDENEQPERRLLTPSEILSVFRHISSEDCYRLGFNEDYARPEWMLITVLPVPPPPVRPSISFNDTARGEDDLTFKLADVIKANINVQRLEMDGSPQHVISE
;
A
#
# COMPACT_ATOMS: atom_id res chain seq x y z
N GLU A 1 6.52 15.85 -10.85
CA GLU A 1 6.46 14.58 -10.11
C GLU A 1 6.37 14.88 -8.62
N LEU A 2 5.84 13.95 -7.82
CA LEU A 2 5.82 14.13 -6.37
C LEU A 2 7.17 13.71 -5.77
N ALA A 3 7.67 14.47 -4.78
CA ALA A 3 8.92 14.19 -4.07
C ALA A 3 8.83 12.87 -3.30
N LYS A 4 7.64 12.54 -2.79
CA LYS A 4 7.33 11.27 -2.14
C LYS A 4 6.03 10.68 -2.68
N PRO A 5 5.91 9.33 -2.71
CA PRO A 5 4.62 8.70 -3.00
C PRO A 5 3.59 9.06 -1.94
N VAL A 6 2.34 9.22 -2.36
CA VAL A 6 1.20 9.56 -1.48
C VAL A 6 0.10 8.52 -1.65
N PHE A 7 -0.60 8.17 -0.58
CA PHE A 7 -1.77 7.30 -0.70
C PHE A 7 -2.91 8.01 -1.44
N HIS A 8 -3.49 7.35 -2.43
CA HIS A 8 -4.75 7.80 -2.98
C HIS A 8 -5.87 7.59 -1.95
N ILE A 9 -6.55 8.66 -1.55
CA ILE A 9 -7.55 8.63 -0.46
C ILE A 9 -8.66 7.59 -0.66
N GLY A 10 -9.12 7.42 -1.91
CA GLY A 10 -10.12 6.42 -2.28
C GLY A 10 -9.67 4.96 -2.14
N PHE A 11 -8.36 4.71 -2.06
CA PHE A 11 -7.80 3.36 -2.01
C PHE A 11 -7.15 3.00 -0.68
N ILE A 12 -7.09 3.90 0.32
CA ILE A 12 -6.45 3.61 1.63
C ILE A 12 -7.01 2.33 2.27
N ALA A 13 -8.33 2.13 2.22
CA ALA A 13 -8.96 0.93 2.76
C ALA A 13 -8.57 -0.34 1.97
N LYS A 14 -8.39 -0.23 0.65
CA LYS A 14 -7.97 -1.33 -0.23
C LYS A 14 -6.49 -1.64 -0.02
N ILE A 15 -5.63 -0.63 0.03
CA ILE A 15 -4.19 -0.71 0.34
C ILE A 15 -4.00 -1.46 1.66
N LYS A 16 -4.70 -1.03 2.73
CA LYS A 16 -4.67 -1.72 4.03
C LYS A 16 -4.95 -3.23 3.90
N LYS A 17 -6.01 -3.60 3.17
CA LYS A 17 -6.37 -5.01 2.96
C LYS A 17 -5.32 -5.77 2.14
N VAL A 18 -4.67 -5.13 1.16
CA VAL A 18 -3.57 -5.74 0.41
C VAL A 18 -2.38 -5.97 1.34
N CYS A 19 -2.00 -5.00 2.18
CA CYS A 19 -0.94 -5.16 3.20
C CYS A 19 -1.24 -6.30 4.18
N GLU A 20 -2.51 -6.58 4.47
CA GLU A 20 -2.95 -7.71 5.30
C GLU A 20 -3.04 -9.03 4.53
N SER A 21 -2.86 -9.02 3.21
CA SER A 21 -2.94 -10.19 2.35
C SER A 21 -1.57 -10.67 1.86
N VAL A 22 -0.60 -9.76 1.74
CA VAL A 22 0.76 -10.07 1.28
C VAL A 22 1.78 -9.88 2.40
N CYS A 23 2.94 -10.51 2.24
CA CYS A 23 4.06 -10.31 3.12
C CYS A 23 4.61 -8.88 2.97
N MET A 24 4.66 -8.12 4.06
CA MET A 24 5.20 -6.76 4.11
C MET A 24 6.73 -6.67 3.95
N HIS A 25 7.39 -7.80 3.67
CA HIS A 25 8.83 -7.87 3.37
C HIS A 25 9.08 -8.33 1.93
N CYS A 26 8.62 -9.54 1.55
CA CYS A 26 8.89 -10.10 0.22
C CYS A 26 7.78 -9.89 -0.83
N GLY A 27 6.61 -9.33 -0.46
CA GLY A 27 5.50 -9.09 -1.38
C GLY A 27 4.69 -10.33 -1.78
N LYS A 28 5.05 -11.52 -1.29
CA LYS A 28 4.34 -12.77 -1.59
C LYS A 28 3.00 -12.88 -0.86
N LEU A 29 2.00 -13.51 -1.47
CA LEU A 29 0.71 -13.78 -0.84
C LEU A 29 0.87 -14.65 0.43
N LEU A 30 0.15 -14.31 1.51
CA LEU A 30 0.30 -14.94 2.84
C LEU A 30 -0.31 -16.33 2.96
N LEU A 31 -1.11 -16.77 2.00
CA LEU A 31 -1.60 -18.14 1.86
C LEU A 31 -1.49 -18.59 0.40
N ASP A 32 -1.28 -19.88 0.22
CA ASP A 32 -1.17 -20.54 -1.08
C ASP A 32 -2.34 -21.51 -1.32
N GLU A 33 -2.32 -22.16 -2.48
CA GLU A 33 -3.34 -23.11 -2.91
C GLU A 33 -3.28 -24.47 -2.17
N LYS A 34 -2.24 -24.71 -1.34
CA LYS A 34 -2.21 -25.90 -0.46
C LYS A 34 -3.36 -25.86 0.55
N ASN A 35 -3.81 -24.67 0.94
CA ASN A 35 -5.03 -24.51 1.73
C ASN A 35 -6.28 -24.63 0.84
N LEU A 36 -7.14 -25.62 1.13
CA LEU A 36 -8.35 -25.87 0.34
C LEU A 36 -9.29 -24.64 0.23
N ALA A 37 -9.43 -23.86 1.32
CA ALA A 37 -10.26 -22.66 1.30
C ALA A 37 -9.64 -21.55 0.43
N MET A 38 -8.31 -21.45 0.40
CA MET A 38 -7.60 -20.51 -0.47
C MET A 38 -7.71 -20.90 -1.94
N ALA A 39 -7.54 -22.20 -2.26
CA ALA A 39 -7.74 -22.71 -3.61
C ALA A 39 -9.16 -22.45 -4.13
N GLN A 40 -10.18 -22.58 -3.26
CA GLN A 40 -11.56 -22.21 -3.59
C GLN A 40 -11.73 -20.70 -3.77
N ALA A 41 -11.10 -19.88 -2.93
CA ALA A 41 -11.17 -18.43 -3.01
C ALA A 41 -10.58 -17.88 -4.31
N ILE A 42 -9.43 -18.40 -4.75
CA ILE A 42 -8.74 -17.97 -5.98
C ILE A 42 -9.59 -18.27 -7.24
N LYS A 43 -10.37 -19.35 -7.23
CA LYS A 43 -11.24 -19.76 -8.34
C LYS A 43 -12.50 -18.88 -8.50
N ILE A 44 -12.78 -17.98 -7.55
CA ILE A 44 -13.93 -17.07 -7.66
C ILE A 44 -13.77 -16.16 -8.89
N ARG A 45 -14.76 -16.19 -9.78
CA ARG A 45 -14.75 -15.44 -11.05
C ARG A 45 -14.84 -13.92 -10.86
N ASP A 46 -15.64 -13.47 -9.89
CA ASP A 46 -15.80 -12.04 -9.59
C ASP A 46 -14.56 -11.53 -8.81
N PRO A 47 -13.75 -10.61 -9.37
CA PRO A 47 -12.52 -10.14 -8.72
C PRO A 47 -12.75 -9.47 -7.37
N LYS A 48 -13.89 -8.78 -7.18
CA LYS A 48 -14.21 -8.12 -5.90
C LYS A 48 -14.53 -9.15 -4.82
N LYS A 49 -15.28 -10.19 -5.15
CA LYS A 49 -15.58 -11.29 -4.23
C LYS A 49 -14.33 -12.13 -3.94
N ARG A 50 -13.53 -12.42 -4.97
CA ARG A 50 -12.24 -13.11 -4.85
C ARG A 50 -11.32 -12.39 -3.87
N PHE A 51 -11.11 -11.08 -4.07
CA PHE A 51 -10.27 -10.27 -3.18
C PHE A 51 -10.72 -10.34 -1.72
N ASN A 52 -12.03 -10.20 -1.46
CA ASN A 52 -12.52 -10.26 -0.09
C ASN A 52 -12.39 -11.64 0.53
N ALA A 53 -12.59 -12.72 -0.24
CA ALA A 53 -12.40 -14.09 0.23
C ALA A 53 -10.93 -14.37 0.57
N VAL A 54 -10.01 -14.03 -0.34
CA VAL A 54 -8.56 -14.16 -0.13
C VAL A 54 -8.10 -13.35 1.08
N TRP A 55 -8.50 -12.07 1.17
CA TRP A 55 -8.16 -11.22 2.30
C TRP A 55 -8.67 -11.77 3.63
N ASN A 56 -9.88 -12.32 3.68
CA ASN A 56 -10.44 -12.89 4.91
C ASN A 56 -9.64 -14.08 5.44
N LEU A 57 -9.02 -14.86 4.55
CA LEU A 57 -8.13 -15.96 4.90
C LEU A 57 -6.74 -15.45 5.31
N CYS A 58 -6.20 -14.47 4.58
CA CYS A 58 -4.84 -13.99 4.81
C CYS A 58 -4.71 -13.08 6.05
N LYS A 59 -5.72 -12.28 6.38
CA LYS A 59 -5.67 -11.31 7.49
C LYS A 59 -5.38 -11.90 8.86
N THR A 60 -5.59 -13.22 9.03
CA THR A 60 -5.32 -13.93 10.28
C THR A 60 -3.90 -14.49 10.35
N LYS A 61 -3.18 -14.53 9.22
CA LYS A 61 -1.81 -15.02 9.13
C LYS A 61 -0.84 -13.91 9.50
N MET A 62 -0.13 -14.13 10.61
CA MET A 62 0.83 -13.17 11.18
C MET A 62 2.29 -13.56 10.92
N VAL A 63 2.54 -14.58 10.09
CA VAL A 63 3.87 -15.06 9.73
C VAL A 63 3.87 -15.46 8.25
N CYS A 64 4.90 -15.05 7.51
CA CYS A 64 5.14 -15.54 6.16
C CYS A 64 5.80 -16.92 6.25
N GLU A 65 5.00 -17.98 6.19
CA GLU A 65 5.47 -19.37 6.28
C GLU A 65 6.56 -19.63 5.22
N ALA A 66 7.77 -19.90 5.69
CA ALA A 66 8.85 -20.46 4.87
C ALA A 66 8.74 -21.98 4.99
N ASP A 67 8.55 -22.66 3.86
CA ASP A 67 8.64 -24.12 3.86
C ASP A 67 10.13 -24.46 4.09
N ILE A 68 10.42 -25.14 5.20
CA ILE A 68 11.66 -25.88 5.36
C ILE A 68 11.60 -27.00 4.31
N ASP A 69 12.69 -27.25 3.59
CA ASP A 69 12.79 -28.23 2.50
C ASP A 69 12.50 -29.67 2.99
N ASP A 70 11.24 -29.97 3.31
CA ASP A 70 10.75 -31.33 3.45
C ASP A 70 10.58 -31.87 2.03
N LEU A 71 11.59 -32.62 1.59
CA LEU A 71 11.74 -33.31 0.30
C LEU A 71 10.52 -34.17 -0.12
N ASP A 72 9.49 -34.28 0.73
CA ASP A 72 8.34 -35.17 0.57
C ASP A 72 7.00 -34.43 0.32
N ASN A 73 6.95 -33.08 0.41
CA ASN A 73 5.69 -32.30 0.34
C ASN A 73 5.60 -31.28 -0.81
N GLY A 74 6.13 -31.64 -1.97
CA GLY A 74 5.97 -30.88 -3.22
C GLY A 74 6.73 -29.54 -3.25
N PRO A 75 6.50 -28.70 -4.26
CA PRO A 75 7.28 -27.48 -4.44
C PRO A 75 7.12 -26.51 -3.25
N SER A 76 8.26 -25.99 -2.78
CA SER A 76 8.34 -25.01 -1.70
C SER A 76 7.59 -23.73 -2.06
N ARG A 77 6.77 -23.26 -1.14
CA ARG A 77 6.08 -21.97 -1.24
C ARG A 77 7.07 -20.81 -1.22
N GLY A 78 8.30 -20.94 -0.73
CA GLY A 78 9.31 -19.86 -0.80
C GLY A 78 8.93 -18.57 -0.04
N GLY A 79 8.30 -18.67 1.14
CA GLY A 79 8.12 -17.54 2.04
C GLY A 79 9.42 -17.15 2.77
N CYS A 80 9.46 -15.96 3.40
CA CYS A 80 10.68 -15.41 4.01
C CYS A 80 10.75 -15.52 5.55
N GLY A 81 9.79 -16.19 6.19
CA GLY A 81 9.79 -16.41 7.65
C GLY A 81 9.43 -15.19 8.51
N HIS A 82 9.32 -13.99 7.93
CA HIS A 82 9.11 -12.76 8.70
C HIS A 82 7.69 -12.65 9.27
N THR A 83 7.59 -12.06 10.46
CA THR A 83 6.32 -11.72 11.11
C THR A 83 5.61 -10.59 10.37
N GLN A 84 4.28 -10.64 10.38
CA GLN A 84 3.43 -9.69 9.69
C GLN A 84 2.76 -8.74 10.69
N PRO A 85 2.62 -7.45 10.34
CA PRO A 85 1.99 -6.48 11.21
C PRO A 85 0.48 -6.65 11.24
N THR A 86 -0.12 -6.35 12.38
CA THR A 86 -1.53 -5.95 12.42
C THR A 86 -1.64 -4.51 11.92
N VAL A 87 -2.25 -4.30 10.75
CA VAL A 87 -2.36 -2.97 10.13
C VAL A 87 -3.62 -2.23 10.63
N ARG A 88 -3.44 -1.01 11.12
CA ARG A 88 -4.50 -0.10 11.58
C ARG A 88 -4.45 1.20 10.79
N ARG A 89 -5.63 1.74 10.46
CA ARG A 89 -5.76 3.05 9.80
C ARG A 89 -5.99 4.10 10.87
N ASP A 90 -5.26 5.21 10.76
CA ASP A 90 -5.39 6.40 11.58
C ASP A 90 -5.39 7.63 10.66
N GLY A 91 -6.58 8.17 10.37
CA GLY A 91 -6.76 9.21 9.36
C GLY A 91 -6.26 8.79 7.96
N LEU A 92 -5.19 9.46 7.51
CA LEU A 92 -4.48 9.18 6.25
C LEU A 92 -3.23 8.31 6.42
N LYS A 93 -2.90 7.91 7.65
CA LYS A 93 -1.71 7.11 7.99
C LYS A 93 -2.11 5.65 8.22
N LEU A 94 -1.18 4.74 7.95
CA LEU A 94 -1.30 3.31 8.25
C LEU A 94 -0.23 2.94 9.28
N TRP A 95 -0.64 2.37 10.40
CA TRP A 95 0.25 1.89 11.46
C TRP A 95 0.31 0.38 11.44
N GLY A 96 1.51 -0.18 11.50
CA GLY A 96 1.74 -1.61 11.70
C GLY A 96 2.12 -1.88 13.15
N THR A 97 1.55 -2.92 13.74
CA THR A 97 1.95 -3.43 15.06
C THR A 97 2.40 -4.88 14.93
N TRP A 98 3.67 -5.14 15.23
CA TRP A 98 4.24 -6.48 15.27
C TRP A 98 4.16 -7.01 16.69
N LYS A 99 3.55 -8.19 16.83
CA LYS A 99 3.58 -8.94 18.08
C LYS A 99 4.71 -9.94 17.98
N GLN A 100 5.63 -9.92 18.93
CA GLN A 100 6.58 -11.01 19.07
C GLN A 100 5.84 -12.28 19.50
N ASN A 101 6.37 -13.43 19.08
CA ASN A 101 5.73 -14.72 19.27
C ASN A 101 5.62 -15.05 20.77
N LYS A 102 4.69 -15.95 21.14
CA LYS A 102 4.36 -16.37 22.51
C LYS A 102 5.52 -16.96 23.36
N ASN A 103 6.75 -16.98 22.86
CA ASN A 103 7.92 -17.61 23.50
C ASN A 103 8.98 -16.61 24.01
N PHE A 104 8.72 -15.31 23.95
CA PHE A 104 9.59 -14.29 24.55
C PHE A 104 8.84 -13.58 25.69
N ASP A 105 9.62 -13.18 26.71
CA ASP A 105 9.20 -12.58 27.98
C ASP A 105 7.93 -11.74 27.90
N GLU A 106 7.02 -11.91 28.87
CA GLU A 106 5.77 -11.13 29.02
C GLU A 106 5.98 -9.60 29.10
N ASN A 107 7.24 -9.14 29.19
CA ASN A 107 7.64 -7.75 29.35
C ASN A 107 8.00 -7.01 28.04
N GLU A 108 8.07 -7.68 26.88
CA GLU A 108 8.36 -6.97 25.62
C GLU A 108 7.12 -6.34 24.99
N GLN A 109 7.12 -5.00 24.90
CA GLN A 109 6.04 -4.24 24.29
C GLN A 109 5.99 -4.48 22.77
N PRO A 110 4.79 -4.58 22.17
CA PRO A 110 4.66 -4.77 20.74
C PRO A 110 5.23 -3.57 19.96
N GLU A 111 6.06 -3.85 18.95
CA GLU A 111 6.64 -2.81 18.10
C GLU A 111 5.55 -2.19 17.24
N ARG A 112 5.27 -0.90 17.44
CA ARG A 112 4.34 -0.12 16.62
C ARG A 112 5.14 0.90 15.81
N ARG A 113 5.04 0.82 14.48
CA ARG A 113 5.65 1.79 13.57
C ARG A 113 4.70 2.24 12.47
N LEU A 114 4.97 3.43 11.93
CA LEU A 114 4.25 3.98 10.79
C LEU A 114 4.68 3.23 9.51
N LEU A 115 3.71 2.79 8.72
CA LEU A 115 3.94 2.22 7.39
C LEU A 115 3.94 3.36 6.38
N THR A 116 5.13 3.73 5.88
CA THR A 116 5.25 4.82 4.93
C THR A 116 4.70 4.41 3.55
N PRO A 117 4.16 5.37 2.75
CA PRO A 117 3.76 5.08 1.38
C PRO A 117 4.90 4.51 0.54
N SER A 118 6.14 4.95 0.77
CA SER A 118 7.33 4.45 0.07
C SER A 118 7.62 2.98 0.35
N GLU A 119 7.50 2.54 1.61
CA GLU A 119 7.65 1.13 1.98
C GLU A 119 6.57 0.27 1.32
N ILE A 120 5.30 0.68 1.42
CA ILE A 120 4.18 -0.05 0.83
C ILE A 120 4.32 -0.11 -0.69
N LEU A 121 4.74 0.98 -1.33
CA LEU A 121 5.00 1.00 -2.77
C LEU A 121 6.06 -0.03 -3.17
N SER A 122 7.16 -0.07 -2.43
CA SER A 122 8.23 -1.04 -2.67
C SER A 122 7.72 -2.47 -2.53
N VAL A 123 6.97 -2.78 -1.47
CA VAL A 123 6.37 -4.11 -1.28
C VAL A 123 5.40 -4.45 -2.42
N PHE A 124 4.54 -3.52 -2.82
CA PHE A 124 3.55 -3.77 -3.87
C PHE A 124 4.19 -4.02 -5.23
N ARG A 125 5.32 -3.38 -5.53
CA ARG A 125 6.11 -3.66 -6.74
C ARG A 125 6.67 -5.09 -6.78
N HIS A 126 6.95 -5.69 -5.63
CA HIS A 126 7.43 -7.07 -5.52
C HIS A 126 6.31 -8.12 -5.63
N ILE A 127 5.03 -7.71 -5.64
CA ILE A 127 3.92 -8.65 -5.87
C ILE A 127 4.00 -9.17 -7.30
N SER A 128 4.12 -10.50 -7.45
CA SER A 128 4.16 -11.15 -8.75
C SER A 128 2.85 -11.00 -9.52
N SER A 129 2.89 -11.11 -10.85
CA SER A 129 1.70 -11.05 -11.70
C SER A 129 0.69 -12.17 -11.36
N GLU A 130 1.19 -13.34 -10.95
CA GLU A 130 0.37 -14.46 -10.49
C GLU A 130 -0.37 -14.12 -9.18
N ASP A 131 0.32 -13.57 -8.19
CA ASP A 131 -0.28 -13.16 -6.91
C ASP A 131 -1.23 -11.96 -7.10
N CYS A 132 -0.92 -11.06 -8.03
CA CYS A 132 -1.80 -9.98 -8.47
C CYS A 132 -3.15 -10.54 -8.97
N TYR A 133 -3.11 -11.54 -9.86
CA TYR A 133 -4.32 -12.22 -10.33
C TYR A 133 -5.05 -12.95 -9.20
N ARG A 134 -4.34 -13.73 -8.37
CA ARG A 134 -4.91 -14.46 -7.22
C ARG A 134 -5.66 -13.54 -6.26
N LEU A 135 -5.10 -12.35 -5.97
CA LEU A 135 -5.74 -11.32 -5.16
C LEU A 135 -7.00 -10.75 -5.82
N GLY A 136 -7.16 -10.83 -7.14
CA GLY A 136 -8.27 -10.18 -7.85
C GLY A 136 -7.92 -8.82 -8.44
N PHE A 137 -6.64 -8.54 -8.65
CA PHE A 137 -6.17 -7.43 -9.46
C PHE A 137 -5.91 -7.89 -10.91
N ASN A 138 -5.63 -6.93 -11.77
CA ASN A 138 -5.30 -7.15 -13.17
C ASN A 138 -3.94 -6.51 -13.45
N GLU A 139 -3.05 -7.26 -14.09
CA GLU A 139 -1.68 -6.83 -14.39
C GLU A 139 -1.61 -5.63 -15.34
N ASP A 140 -2.50 -5.57 -16.34
CA ASP A 140 -2.46 -4.54 -17.38
C ASP A 140 -3.20 -3.27 -16.98
N TYR A 141 -4.24 -3.38 -16.15
CA TYR A 141 -5.19 -2.29 -15.90
C TYR A 141 -5.28 -1.85 -14.43
N ALA A 142 -4.86 -2.67 -13.48
CA ALA A 142 -5.13 -2.40 -12.07
C ALA A 142 -4.09 -3.04 -11.14
N ARG A 143 -2.79 -2.77 -11.36
CA ARG A 143 -1.77 -3.27 -10.43
C ARG A 143 -1.88 -2.61 -9.05
N PRO A 144 -1.58 -3.32 -7.95
CA PRO A 144 -1.72 -2.79 -6.59
C PRO A 144 -0.92 -1.52 -6.34
N GLU A 145 0.29 -1.40 -6.89
CA GLU A 145 1.17 -0.24 -6.70
C GLU A 145 0.60 1.06 -7.26
N TRP A 146 -0.34 1.00 -8.22
CA TRP A 146 -0.98 2.19 -8.80
C TRP A 146 -2.01 2.84 -7.86
N MET A 147 -2.35 2.19 -6.75
CA MET A 147 -3.12 2.82 -5.68
C MET A 147 -2.32 3.90 -4.93
N LEU A 148 -1.00 3.95 -5.11
CA LEU A 148 -0.11 4.97 -4.57
C LEU A 148 0.27 5.95 -5.69
N ILE A 149 0.07 7.23 -5.44
CA ILE A 149 0.31 8.31 -6.40
C ILE A 149 1.78 8.72 -6.30
N THR A 150 2.52 8.52 -7.39
CA THR A 150 3.88 9.05 -7.59
C THR A 150 3.87 10.23 -8.56
N VAL A 151 2.96 10.18 -9.54
CA VAL A 151 2.71 11.25 -10.49
C VAL A 151 1.24 11.64 -10.39
N LEU A 152 0.98 12.89 -10.01
CA LEU A 152 -0.36 13.43 -9.94
C LEU A 152 -0.74 14.04 -11.31
N PRO A 153 -1.79 13.55 -12.00
CA PRO A 153 -2.23 14.14 -13.25
C PRO A 153 -2.80 15.54 -13.01
N VAL A 154 -2.39 16.51 -13.84
CA VAL A 154 -2.90 17.89 -13.79
C VAL A 154 -4.01 18.04 -14.84
N PRO A 155 -5.25 18.33 -14.44
CA PRO A 155 -6.35 18.49 -15.38
C PRO A 155 -6.16 19.73 -16.28
N PRO A 156 -6.62 19.67 -17.55
CA PRO A 156 -6.51 20.78 -18.49
C PRO A 156 -7.49 21.92 -18.14
N PRO A 157 -7.28 23.15 -18.65
CA PRO A 157 -8.13 24.31 -18.35
C PRO A 157 -9.64 24.13 -18.51
N PRO A 158 -10.17 23.35 -19.49
CA PRO A 158 -11.61 23.10 -19.57
C PRO A 158 -12.22 22.41 -18.34
N VAL A 159 -11.42 21.69 -17.56
CA VAL A 159 -11.84 21.02 -16.31
C VAL A 159 -11.63 21.92 -15.09
N ARG A 160 -10.81 22.98 -15.22
CA ARG A 160 -10.51 23.97 -14.17
C ARG A 160 -10.67 25.40 -14.72
N PRO A 161 -11.90 25.81 -15.07
CA PRO A 161 -12.14 27.04 -15.83
C PRO A 161 -11.86 28.29 -14.98
N SER A 162 -11.20 29.28 -15.57
CA SER A 162 -11.02 30.59 -14.94
C SER A 162 -12.16 31.53 -15.34
N ILE A 163 -12.66 32.33 -14.39
CA ILE A 163 -13.66 33.36 -14.58
C ILE A 163 -12.95 34.72 -14.63
N SER A 164 -13.04 35.44 -15.75
CA SER A 164 -12.59 36.83 -15.84
C SER A 164 -13.78 37.76 -15.71
N PHE A 165 -13.77 38.66 -14.72
CA PHE A 165 -14.83 39.66 -14.55
C PHE A 165 -14.58 40.91 -15.42
N ASN A 166 -13.31 41.33 -15.54
CA ASN A 166 -12.78 42.41 -16.39
C ASN A 166 -11.32 42.07 -16.78
N ASP A 167 -10.68 42.84 -17.66
CA ASP A 167 -9.27 42.63 -18.09
C ASP A 167 -8.24 42.60 -16.93
N THR A 168 -8.58 43.18 -15.77
CA THR A 168 -7.69 43.26 -14.60
C THR A 168 -8.03 42.28 -13.48
N ALA A 169 -9.23 41.68 -13.47
CA ALA A 169 -9.69 40.83 -12.38
C ALA A 169 -10.03 39.42 -12.88
N ARG A 170 -9.18 38.47 -12.49
CA ARG A 170 -9.29 37.04 -12.83
C ARG A 170 -9.47 36.21 -11.57
N GLY A 171 -10.56 35.44 -11.53
CA GLY A 171 -10.80 34.38 -10.55
C GLY A 171 -10.42 33.03 -11.17
N GLU A 172 -9.52 32.31 -10.53
CA GLU A 172 -9.19 30.94 -10.93
C GLU A 172 -10.13 29.94 -10.26
N ASP A 173 -10.24 28.74 -10.83
CA ASP A 173 -10.96 27.62 -10.23
C ASP A 173 -10.31 27.12 -8.93
N ASP A 174 -11.11 26.61 -7.99
CA ASP A 174 -10.65 26.06 -6.72
C ASP A 174 -9.65 24.90 -6.89
N LEU A 175 -9.79 24.09 -7.95
CA LEU A 175 -8.82 23.04 -8.26
C LEU A 175 -7.45 23.64 -8.58
N THR A 176 -7.39 24.77 -9.28
CA THR A 176 -6.14 25.46 -9.59
C THR A 176 -5.46 25.94 -8.31
N PHE A 177 -6.22 26.50 -7.37
CA PHE A 177 -5.67 26.91 -6.07
C PHE A 177 -5.16 25.71 -5.26
N LYS A 178 -5.91 24.60 -5.22
CA LYS A 178 -5.47 23.41 -4.48
C LYS A 178 -4.25 22.74 -5.11
N LEU A 179 -4.17 22.71 -6.43
CA LEU A 179 -2.98 22.22 -7.13
C LEU A 179 -1.74 23.08 -6.83
N ALA A 180 -1.90 24.41 -6.74
CA ALA A 180 -0.82 25.29 -6.35
C ALA A 180 -0.32 25.00 -4.92
N ASP A 181 -1.22 24.74 -3.96
CA ASP A 181 -0.85 24.33 -2.61
C ASP A 181 -0.06 23.01 -2.61
N VAL A 182 -0.53 22.01 -3.37
CA VAL A 182 0.15 20.71 -3.49
C VAL A 182 1.56 20.89 -4.04
N ILE A 183 1.74 21.73 -5.08
CA ILE A 183 3.06 22.01 -5.66
C ILE A 183 3.98 22.68 -4.65
N LYS A 184 3.48 23.69 -3.91
CA LYS A 184 4.27 24.39 -2.87
C LYS A 184 4.74 23.42 -1.79
N ALA A 185 3.84 22.58 -1.27
CA ALA A 185 4.18 21.58 -0.27
C ALA A 185 5.23 20.58 -0.81
N ASN A 186 5.05 20.14 -2.06
CA ASN A 186 5.97 19.20 -2.71
C ASN A 186 7.39 19.78 -2.87
N ILE A 187 7.51 21.04 -3.28
CA ILE A 187 8.79 21.75 -3.40
C ILE A 187 9.45 21.91 -2.02
N ASN A 188 8.66 22.19 -0.98
CA ASN A 188 9.18 22.31 0.38
C ASN A 188 9.75 20.99 0.89
N VAL A 189 9.03 19.88 0.72
CA VAL A 189 9.53 18.53 1.07
C VAL A 189 10.82 18.24 0.32
N GLN A 190 10.85 18.47 -1.00
CA GLN A 190 12.04 18.24 -1.81
C GLN A 190 13.25 19.05 -1.32
N ARG A 191 13.05 20.32 -0.95
CA ARG A 191 14.10 21.18 -0.39
C ARG A 191 14.62 20.64 0.94
N LEU A 192 13.72 20.29 1.86
CA LEU A 192 14.09 19.76 3.18
C LEU A 192 14.93 18.48 3.06
N GLU A 193 14.63 17.62 2.09
CA GLU A 193 15.43 16.42 1.81
C GLU A 193 16.82 16.75 1.26
N MET A 194 16.92 17.70 0.33
CA MET A 194 18.19 18.13 -0.25
C MET A 194 19.10 18.80 0.79
N ASP A 195 18.51 19.54 1.73
CA ASP A 195 19.24 20.24 2.79
C ASP A 195 19.64 19.29 3.94
N GLY A 196 19.23 18.02 3.91
CA GLY A 196 19.54 17.04 4.96
C GLY A 196 18.80 17.31 6.27
N SER A 197 17.60 17.89 6.19
CA SER A 197 16.79 18.24 7.35
C SER A 197 16.44 17.01 8.21
N PRO A 198 16.18 17.17 9.51
CA PRO A 198 15.80 16.07 10.38
C PRO A 198 14.53 15.34 9.90
N GLN A 199 14.49 14.01 10.02
CA GLN A 199 13.38 13.19 9.53
C GLN A 199 12.01 13.58 10.09
N HIS A 200 11.94 14.02 11.35
CA HIS A 200 10.67 14.45 11.94
C HIS A 200 10.09 15.69 11.25
N VAL A 201 10.95 16.63 10.81
CA VAL A 201 10.56 17.83 10.07
C VAL A 201 10.08 17.49 8.66
N ILE A 202 10.73 16.52 8.00
CA ILE A 202 10.30 16.05 6.66
C ILE A 202 8.96 15.29 6.75
N SER A 203 8.67 14.67 7.89
CA SER A 203 7.48 13.85 8.09
C SER A 203 6.23 14.62 8.52
N GLU A 204 6.39 15.89 8.90
CA GLU A 204 5.30 16.81 9.27
C GLU A 204 4.61 17.37 8.02
#